data_AF-A0AAD5CN95-F1
#
_entry.id   AF-A0AAD5CN95-F1
#
_cell.length_a   1.000
_cell.length_b   1.000
_cell.length_c   1.000
_cell.angle_alpha   90.00
_cell.angle_beta   90.00
_cell.angle_gamma   90.00
#
_symmetry.space_group_name_H-M   'P 1'
#
loop_
_entity.id
_entity.type
_entity.pdbx_description
1 polymer ?
#
loop_
_entity_poly.entity_id
_entity_poly.type
_entity_poly.pdbx_seq_one_letter_code
_entity_poly.pdbx_strand_id
1 'polypeptide(L)'
;MAVLVVIIGVVLGLCLVSTALLRWNEMKYRKKGLPPGTMGWPLFGETTDFLKQGPSFMKNQRTRYGSVFKSHILGCPTIVSMDPELNRYILMNEGKGILPGYPQSMLEILGKSNIAAMALLSSLKQICGVESSSLSDQFMPEFSKLVLGTLSLPINIPNTNYHRGLQARKNVVRMLVSTTSMMAVKYLHDHPRVLEELRKEHLGIRERKMAEDPLDWNDYKSMKFTRAVIFETSRLATIVNGVLRKTTKEMELNGFVIPEGWRIYVYTREINYDPCLYPDPYTFNPWRWLDRSLETQNYFFIFGGGTRQCPGKELGIAEISTFLHYFVTKYRWEEVGGDKLMKFPRVEAPNGLHIRVSDLCA
;
A
#
# COMPACT_ATOMS: atom_id res chain seq x y z
N MET A 1 22.26 23.54 -44.90
CA MET A 1 21.95 24.82 -44.22
C MET A 1 20.44 25.04 -44.03
N ALA A 2 19.62 25.06 -45.09
CA ALA A 2 18.16 25.29 -44.97
C ALA A 2 17.43 24.31 -44.03
N VAL A 3 17.71 23.01 -44.14
CA VAL A 3 17.11 21.98 -43.27
C VAL A 3 17.45 22.20 -41.78
N LEU A 4 18.69 22.61 -41.48
CA LEU A 4 19.14 22.88 -40.11
C LEU A 4 18.43 24.11 -39.52
N VAL A 5 18.26 25.17 -40.32
CA VAL A 5 17.53 26.38 -39.90
C VAL A 5 16.06 26.09 -39.62
N VAL A 6 15.42 25.26 -40.45
CA VAL A 6 14.05 24.81 -40.23
C VAL A 6 13.95 23.99 -38.94
N ILE A 7 14.85 23.03 -38.72
CA ILE A 7 14.87 22.23 -37.48
C ILE A 7 15.02 23.12 -36.24
N ILE A 8 15.97 24.06 -36.26
CA ILE A 8 16.18 24.99 -35.14
C ILE A 8 14.93 25.86 -34.92
N GLY A 9 14.31 26.37 -35.98
CA GLY A 9 13.07 27.14 -35.90
C GLY A 9 11.92 26.36 -35.29
N VAL A 10 11.72 25.09 -35.68
CA VAL A 10 10.70 24.21 -35.09
C VAL A 10 11.00 23.94 -33.61
N VAL A 11 12.24 23.63 -33.25
CA VAL A 11 12.63 23.37 -31.86
C VAL A 11 12.39 24.60 -30.98
N LEU A 12 12.81 25.78 -31.43
CA LEU A 12 12.58 27.03 -30.70
C LEU A 12 11.08 27.34 -30.56
N GLY A 13 10.30 27.15 -31.63
CA GLY A 13 8.84 27.30 -31.58
C GLY A 13 8.19 26.36 -30.56
N LEU A 14 8.57 25.09 -30.55
CA LEU A 14 8.08 24.11 -29.59
C LEU A 14 8.49 24.46 -28.15
N CYS A 15 9.71 24.93 -27.92
CA CYS A 15 10.17 25.38 -26.60
C CYS A 15 9.35 26.58 -26.11
N LEU A 16 9.12 27.58 -26.96
CA LEU A 16 8.32 28.76 -26.60
C LEU A 16 6.88 28.38 -26.25
N VAL A 17 6.22 27.56 -27.08
CA VAL A 17 4.86 27.06 -26.80
C VAL A 17 4.83 26.28 -25.49
N SER A 18 5.82 25.41 -25.25
CA SER A 18 5.91 24.63 -24.01
C SER A 18 6.06 25.52 -22.78
N THR A 19 6.97 26.51 -22.81
CA THR A 19 7.12 27.46 -21.70
C THR A 19 5.87 28.31 -21.47
N ALA A 20 5.18 28.72 -22.53
CA ALA A 20 3.93 29.47 -22.43
C ALA A 20 2.82 28.62 -21.78
N LEU A 21 2.70 27.34 -22.17
CA LEU A 21 1.74 26.40 -21.59
C LEU A 21 2.01 26.13 -20.10
N LEU A 22 3.27 25.91 -19.73
CA LEU A 22 3.67 25.72 -18.33
C LEU A 22 3.37 26.97 -17.49
N ARG A 23 3.72 28.15 -18.00
CA ARG A 23 3.46 29.43 -17.32
C ARG A 23 1.96 29.72 -17.21
N TRP A 24 1.18 29.42 -18.24
CA TRP A 24 -0.27 29.54 -18.21
C TRP A 24 -0.89 28.62 -17.14
N ASN A 25 -0.42 27.38 -17.06
CA ASN A 25 -0.89 26.44 -16.03
C ASN A 25 -0.55 26.92 -14.62
N GLU A 26 0.67 27.41 -14.37
CA GLU A 26 1.03 28.00 -13.07
C GLU A 26 0.16 29.21 -12.73
N MET A 27 -0.10 30.10 -13.70
CA MET A 27 -0.96 31.26 -13.49
C MET A 27 -2.41 30.89 -13.16
N LYS A 28 -2.96 29.86 -13.82
CA LYS A 28 -4.31 29.36 -13.58
C LYS A 28 -4.55 28.93 -12.13
N TYR A 29 -3.53 28.35 -11.49
CA TYR A 29 -3.62 27.86 -10.10
C TYR A 29 -2.90 28.76 -9.10
N ARG A 30 -2.45 29.95 -9.53
CA ARG A 30 -1.78 30.90 -8.65
C ARG A 30 -2.77 31.45 -7.63
N LYS A 31 -2.57 31.10 -6.36
CA LYS A 31 -3.27 31.68 -5.22
C LYS A 31 -2.28 32.06 -4.13
N LYS A 32 -2.58 33.12 -3.39
CA LYS A 32 -1.77 33.59 -2.25
C LYS A 32 -1.90 32.58 -1.11
N GLY A 33 -0.78 32.28 -0.43
CA GLY A 33 -0.77 31.39 0.73
C GLY A 33 -0.74 29.89 0.41
N LEU A 34 -0.68 29.48 -0.86
CA LEU A 34 -0.48 28.06 -1.20
C LEU A 34 0.92 27.59 -0.80
N PRO A 35 1.09 26.28 -0.50
CA PRO A 35 2.41 25.67 -0.37
C PRO A 35 3.26 25.86 -1.65
N PRO A 36 4.60 25.89 -1.52
CA PRO A 36 5.50 25.88 -2.68
C PRO A 36 5.29 24.63 -3.53
N GLY A 37 5.69 24.66 -4.80
CA GLY A 37 5.58 23.51 -5.71
C GLY A 37 5.13 23.89 -7.11
N THR A 38 5.04 22.91 -8.01
CA THR A 38 4.70 23.14 -9.43
C THR A 38 3.42 22.43 -9.83
N MET A 39 2.66 23.00 -10.75
CA MET A 39 1.47 22.38 -11.33
C MET A 39 1.79 21.52 -12.56
N GLY A 40 3.05 21.49 -13.00
CA GLY A 40 3.48 20.71 -14.16
C GLY A 40 2.75 21.09 -15.46
N TRP A 41 2.60 20.11 -16.35
CA TRP A 41 1.92 20.30 -17.64
C TRP A 41 0.42 20.54 -17.49
N PRO A 42 -0.21 21.28 -18.43
CA PRO A 42 -1.67 21.36 -18.46
C PRO A 42 -2.35 19.98 -18.46
N LEU A 43 -3.50 19.87 -17.82
CA LEU A 43 -4.37 18.67 -17.73
C LEU A 43 -3.83 17.48 -16.91
N PHE A 44 -2.59 17.03 -17.15
CA PHE A 44 -2.01 15.86 -16.48
C PHE A 44 -0.94 16.21 -15.44
N GLY A 45 -0.46 17.45 -15.41
CA GLY A 45 0.47 17.94 -14.40
C GLY A 45 1.75 17.12 -14.32
N GLU A 46 2.00 16.57 -13.15
CA GLU A 46 3.15 15.71 -12.85
C GLU A 46 2.75 14.23 -12.72
N THR A 47 1.52 13.86 -13.14
CA THR A 47 0.96 12.52 -12.91
C THR A 47 1.82 11.40 -13.49
N THR A 48 2.40 11.61 -14.68
CA THR A 48 3.27 10.61 -15.31
C THR A 48 4.55 10.37 -14.52
N ASP A 49 5.17 11.44 -14.01
CA ASP A 49 6.41 11.35 -13.24
C ASP A 49 6.14 10.76 -11.86
N PHE A 50 5.03 11.16 -11.24
CA PHE A 50 4.53 10.57 -10.02
C PHE A 50 4.33 9.05 -10.17
N LEU A 51 3.66 8.60 -11.23
CA LEU A 51 3.40 7.17 -11.46
C LEU A 51 4.66 6.39 -11.81
N LYS A 52 5.56 6.96 -12.63
CA LYS A 52 6.78 6.28 -13.10
C LYS A 52 7.88 6.22 -12.04
N GLN A 53 8.13 7.31 -11.31
CA GLN A 53 9.26 7.42 -10.38
C GLN A 53 8.88 7.08 -8.94
N GLY A 54 7.60 7.17 -8.58
CA GLY A 54 7.10 6.72 -7.30
C GLY A 54 7.71 7.43 -6.07
N PRO A 55 8.32 6.71 -5.11
CA PRO A 55 8.90 7.32 -3.92
C PRO A 55 10.05 8.27 -4.26
N SER A 56 10.75 8.05 -5.38
CA SER A 56 11.79 8.96 -5.85
C SER A 56 11.21 10.31 -6.26
N PHE A 57 10.04 10.34 -6.91
CA PHE A 57 9.33 11.60 -7.19
C PHE A 57 9.04 12.34 -5.89
N MET A 58 8.49 11.65 -4.90
CA MET A 58 8.15 12.21 -3.60
C MET A 58 9.38 12.79 -2.87
N LYS A 59 10.48 12.02 -2.82
CA LYS A 59 11.76 12.47 -2.24
C LYS A 59 12.32 13.70 -2.97
N ASN A 60 12.26 13.71 -4.29
CA ASN A 60 12.75 14.83 -5.10
C ASN A 60 11.93 16.10 -4.86
N GLN A 61 10.60 16.01 -4.83
CA GLN A 61 9.73 17.15 -4.54
C GLN A 61 9.93 17.66 -3.11
N ARG A 62 10.06 16.75 -2.14
CA ARG A 62 10.36 17.13 -0.74
C ARG A 62 11.66 17.90 -0.63
N THR A 63 12.70 17.46 -1.34
CA THR A 63 14.01 18.14 -1.36
C THR A 63 13.93 19.55 -1.94
N ARG A 64 13.04 19.76 -2.92
CA ARG A 64 12.87 21.05 -3.61
C ARG A 64 11.96 22.02 -2.87
N TYR A 65 10.88 21.51 -2.28
CA TYR A 65 9.77 22.34 -1.80
C TYR A 65 9.45 22.17 -0.32
N GLY A 66 10.10 21.23 0.38
CA GLY A 66 9.84 20.92 1.79
C GLY A 66 8.80 19.82 2.00
N SER A 67 8.42 19.58 3.25
CA SER A 67 7.50 18.49 3.65
C SER A 67 6.05 18.70 3.20
N VAL A 68 5.67 19.93 2.83
CA VAL A 68 4.33 20.27 2.34
C VAL A 68 4.48 21.04 1.03
N PHE A 69 3.92 20.52 -0.06
CA PHE A 69 4.04 21.15 -1.38
C PHE A 69 2.79 20.96 -2.25
N LYS A 70 2.58 21.87 -3.20
CA LYS A 70 1.53 21.76 -4.22
C LYS A 70 2.03 21.00 -5.45
N SER A 71 1.14 20.21 -6.03
CA SER A 71 1.34 19.52 -7.29
C SER A 71 0.02 19.40 -8.06
N HIS A 72 0.08 18.92 -9.29
CA HIS A 72 -1.08 18.47 -10.04
C HIS A 72 -0.90 17.00 -10.42
N ILE A 73 -1.46 16.10 -9.62
CA ILE A 73 -1.34 14.64 -9.81
C ILE A 73 -2.73 14.01 -9.84
N LEU A 74 -2.86 12.91 -10.59
CA LEU A 74 -4.11 12.16 -10.73
C LEU A 74 -5.27 13.04 -11.21
N GLY A 75 -4.96 13.95 -12.14
CA GLY A 75 -5.92 14.84 -12.78
C GLY A 75 -6.47 15.98 -11.90
N CYS A 76 -5.90 16.25 -10.73
CA CYS A 76 -6.38 17.32 -9.86
C CYS A 76 -5.25 18.12 -9.18
N PRO A 77 -5.50 19.41 -8.89
CA PRO A 77 -4.63 20.17 -7.99
C PRO A 77 -4.63 19.52 -6.61
N THR A 78 -3.44 19.22 -6.12
CA THR A 78 -3.22 18.40 -4.94
C THR A 78 -2.14 19.01 -4.07
N ILE A 79 -2.42 19.17 -2.78
CA ILE A 79 -1.40 19.42 -1.76
C ILE A 79 -0.88 18.08 -1.28
N VAL A 80 0.43 17.86 -1.32
CA VAL A 80 1.07 16.67 -0.74
C VAL A 80 1.61 17.07 0.62
N SER A 81 1.28 16.28 1.65
CA SER A 81 1.77 16.48 3.02
C SER A 81 2.54 15.24 3.47
N MET A 82 3.82 15.44 3.79
CA MET A 82 4.71 14.48 4.43
C MET A 82 5.01 14.89 5.88
N ASP A 83 4.38 15.96 6.35
CA ASP A 83 4.56 16.49 7.69
C ASP A 83 3.76 15.66 8.70
N PRO A 84 4.40 15.06 9.73
CA PRO A 84 3.72 14.16 10.66
C PRO A 84 2.57 14.83 11.43
N GLU A 85 2.74 16.09 11.85
CA GLU A 85 1.74 16.84 12.61
C GLU A 85 0.53 17.21 11.75
N LEU A 86 0.79 17.75 10.56
CA LEU A 86 -0.27 18.07 9.61
C LEU A 86 -1.03 16.80 9.19
N ASN A 87 -0.31 15.70 8.93
CA ASN A 87 -0.92 14.41 8.61
C ASN A 87 -1.81 13.92 9.75
N ARG A 88 -1.33 13.99 11.01
CA ARG A 88 -2.13 13.66 12.19
C ARG A 88 -3.38 14.53 12.26
N TYR A 89 -3.23 15.84 12.14
CA TYR A 89 -4.35 16.78 12.21
C TYR A 89 -5.42 16.45 11.16
N ILE A 90 -5.02 16.24 9.90
CA ILE A 90 -5.93 15.93 8.80
C ILE A 90 -6.69 14.63 9.06
N LEU A 91 -6.00 13.58 9.52
CA LEU A 91 -6.62 12.28 9.77
C LEU A 91 -7.57 12.31 10.98
N MET A 92 -7.22 13.05 12.03
CA MET A 92 -8.02 13.14 13.26
C MET A 92 -9.21 14.12 13.17
N ASN A 93 -9.20 15.04 12.20
CA ASN A 93 -10.25 16.07 12.03
C ASN A 93 -11.09 15.87 10.77
N GLU A 94 -11.20 14.63 10.28
CA GLU A 94 -12.10 14.31 9.19
C GLU A 94 -13.56 14.65 9.54
N GLY A 95 -14.28 15.28 8.61
CA GLY A 95 -15.62 15.84 8.83
C GLY A 95 -15.61 17.33 9.22
N LYS A 96 -14.49 17.93 9.65
CA LYS A 96 -14.37 19.37 9.94
C LYS A 96 -13.92 20.18 8.71
N GLY A 97 -14.57 19.93 7.58
CA GLY A 97 -14.24 20.55 6.29
C GLY A 97 -13.25 19.75 5.43
N ILE A 98 -12.87 18.55 5.89
CA ILE A 98 -12.00 17.62 5.18
C ILE A 98 -12.78 16.30 5.02
N LEU A 99 -12.85 15.79 3.79
CA LEU A 99 -13.53 14.53 3.44
C LEU A 99 -12.60 13.63 2.61
N PRO A 100 -12.96 12.36 2.35
CA PRO A 100 -12.23 11.51 1.42
C PRO A 100 -12.16 12.15 0.02
N GLY A 101 -10.98 12.14 -0.58
CA GLY A 101 -10.70 12.86 -1.82
C GLY A 101 -10.32 11.98 -3.02
N TYR A 102 -10.72 10.71 -3.01
CA TYR A 102 -10.31 9.75 -4.04
C TYR A 102 -10.82 10.13 -5.45
N PRO A 103 -10.11 9.74 -6.52
CA PRO A 103 -10.55 9.98 -7.89
C PRO A 103 -11.91 9.34 -8.17
N GLN A 104 -12.71 9.98 -9.03
CA GLN A 104 -14.05 9.51 -9.38
C GLN A 104 -14.01 8.10 -9.98
N SER A 105 -13.01 7.79 -10.82
CA SER A 105 -12.79 6.45 -11.35
C SER A 105 -12.59 5.40 -10.26
N MET A 106 -11.88 5.74 -9.17
CA MET A 106 -11.72 4.86 -8.02
C MET A 106 -13.05 4.68 -7.29
N LEU A 107 -13.85 5.74 -7.12
CA LEU A 107 -15.17 5.64 -6.48
C LEU A 107 -16.17 4.83 -7.32
N GLU A 108 -16.11 4.93 -8.63
CA GLU A 108 -16.96 4.17 -9.56
C GLU A 108 -16.61 2.69 -9.59
N ILE A 109 -15.32 2.35 -9.70
CA ILE A 109 -14.84 0.96 -9.66
C ILE A 109 -15.19 0.30 -8.33
N LEU A 110 -15.02 1.03 -7.23
CA LEU A 110 -15.32 0.50 -5.90
C LEU A 110 -16.82 0.49 -5.58
N GLY A 111 -17.63 1.23 -6.34
CA GLY A 111 -19.08 1.45 -6.14
C GLY A 111 -19.39 2.73 -5.36
N LYS A 112 -20.51 3.42 -5.67
CA LYS A 112 -20.90 4.68 -4.97
C LYS A 112 -21.17 4.49 -3.46
N SER A 113 -21.33 3.24 -3.01
CA SER A 113 -21.52 2.83 -1.62
C SER A 113 -20.27 2.14 -1.02
N ASN A 114 -19.05 2.54 -1.43
CA ASN A 114 -17.86 1.74 -1.19
C ASN A 114 -17.16 1.87 0.19
N ILE A 115 -16.51 0.74 0.51
CA ILE A 115 -15.37 0.44 1.39
C ILE A 115 -15.37 0.99 2.82
N ALA A 116 -15.64 2.26 3.10
CA ALA A 116 -15.65 2.71 4.49
C ALA A 116 -16.90 2.24 5.25
N ALA A 117 -18.05 2.19 4.57
CA ALA A 117 -19.28 1.60 5.11
C ALA A 117 -19.26 0.07 4.98
N MET A 118 -18.78 -0.45 3.85
CA MET A 118 -18.76 -1.90 3.56
C MET A 118 -17.67 -2.67 4.29
N ALA A 119 -16.47 -2.11 4.56
CA ALA A 119 -15.47 -2.85 5.33
C ALA A 119 -15.88 -2.98 6.81
N LEU A 120 -16.55 -1.97 7.37
CA LEU A 120 -17.18 -2.09 8.70
C LEU A 120 -18.31 -3.12 8.67
N LEU A 121 -19.19 -3.09 7.66
CA LEU A 121 -20.26 -4.08 7.49
C LEU A 121 -19.75 -5.50 7.20
N SER A 122 -18.71 -5.67 6.39
CA SER A 122 -18.11 -6.98 6.07
C SER A 122 -17.33 -7.54 7.25
N SER A 123 -16.56 -6.71 7.97
CA SER A 123 -15.94 -7.13 9.24
C SER A 123 -17.01 -7.49 10.28
N LEU A 124 -18.06 -6.67 10.44
CA LEU A 124 -19.18 -6.97 11.35
C LEU A 124 -19.94 -8.23 10.93
N LYS A 125 -20.15 -8.46 9.63
CA LYS A 125 -20.84 -9.66 9.11
C LYS A 125 -19.98 -10.92 9.20
N GLN A 126 -18.66 -10.82 9.07
CA GLN A 126 -17.72 -11.92 9.32
C GLN A 126 -17.65 -12.26 10.82
N ILE A 127 -17.58 -11.23 11.69
CA ILE A 127 -17.66 -11.40 13.15
C ILE A 127 -19.00 -12.02 13.57
N CYS A 128 -20.09 -11.65 12.91
CA CYS A 128 -21.42 -12.22 13.16
C CYS A 128 -21.69 -13.55 12.42
N GLY A 129 -20.72 -14.10 11.67
CA GLY A 129 -20.85 -15.40 10.99
C GLY A 129 -21.84 -15.44 9.82
N VAL A 130 -22.22 -14.28 9.26
CA VAL A 130 -23.34 -14.18 8.30
C VAL A 130 -22.93 -14.34 6.83
N GLU A 131 -21.68 -14.09 6.42
CA GLU A 131 -21.32 -14.18 4.99
C GLU A 131 -19.87 -14.65 4.73
N SER A 132 -19.73 -15.86 4.17
CA SER A 132 -18.59 -16.31 3.37
C SER A 132 -18.72 -15.94 1.87
N SER A 133 -19.74 -15.15 1.49
CA SER A 133 -20.19 -14.98 0.10
C SER A 133 -19.28 -14.11 -0.76
N SER A 134 -18.84 -12.93 -0.32
CA SER A 134 -18.21 -11.95 -1.25
C SER A 134 -16.84 -12.36 -1.82
N LEU A 135 -16.01 -13.06 -1.04
CA LEU A 135 -14.75 -13.62 -1.55
C LEU A 135 -15.03 -14.84 -2.42
N SER A 136 -15.99 -15.69 -2.04
CA SER A 136 -16.44 -16.83 -2.83
C SER A 136 -16.96 -16.38 -4.21
N ASP A 137 -17.75 -15.31 -4.28
CA ASP A 137 -18.33 -14.82 -5.54
C ASP A 137 -17.28 -14.29 -6.53
N GLN A 138 -16.17 -13.75 -6.03
CA GLN A 138 -15.04 -13.32 -6.87
C GLN A 138 -14.07 -14.47 -7.16
N PHE A 139 -13.91 -15.40 -6.21
CA PHE A 139 -12.99 -16.52 -6.28
C PHE A 139 -13.50 -17.60 -7.24
N MET A 140 -14.78 -17.97 -7.15
CA MET A 140 -15.38 -19.07 -7.89
C MET A 140 -15.29 -18.93 -9.42
N PRO A 141 -15.47 -17.74 -10.02
CA PRO A 141 -15.25 -17.55 -11.46
C PRO A 141 -13.79 -17.77 -11.89
N GLU A 142 -12.82 -17.31 -11.10
CA GLU A 142 -11.40 -17.51 -11.39
C GLU A 142 -10.98 -18.96 -11.10
N PHE A 143 -11.46 -19.55 -10.02
CA PHE A 143 -11.28 -20.97 -9.72
C PHE A 143 -11.85 -21.87 -10.83
N SER A 144 -13.03 -21.55 -11.37
CA SER A 144 -13.60 -22.30 -12.50
C SER A 144 -12.71 -22.21 -13.74
N LYS A 145 -12.19 -21.02 -14.08
CA LYS A 145 -11.24 -20.85 -15.19
C LYS A 145 -9.94 -21.64 -14.95
N LEU A 146 -9.46 -21.67 -13.71
CA LEU A 146 -8.29 -22.45 -13.31
C LEU A 146 -8.51 -23.95 -13.52
N VAL A 147 -9.62 -24.50 -13.02
CA VAL A 147 -9.99 -25.92 -13.20
C VAL A 147 -10.10 -26.27 -14.69
N LEU A 148 -10.80 -25.44 -15.49
CA LEU A 148 -10.92 -25.64 -16.93
C LEU A 148 -9.57 -25.59 -17.67
N GLY A 149 -8.62 -24.77 -17.20
CA GLY A 149 -7.28 -24.73 -17.76
C GLY A 149 -6.45 -25.97 -17.41
N THR A 150 -6.55 -26.47 -16.17
CA THR A 150 -5.88 -27.71 -15.74
C THR A 150 -6.33 -28.92 -16.53
N LEU A 151 -7.61 -28.97 -16.92
CA LEU A 151 -8.19 -30.06 -17.71
C LEU A 151 -7.98 -29.91 -19.23
N SER A 152 -7.28 -28.87 -19.70
CA SER A 152 -7.08 -28.59 -21.12
C SER A 152 -5.68 -28.97 -21.62
N LEU A 153 -5.53 -29.08 -22.94
CA LEU A 153 -4.23 -29.33 -23.57
C LEU A 153 -3.23 -28.23 -23.19
N PRO A 154 -1.97 -28.56 -22.81
CA PRO A 154 -1.00 -27.61 -22.26
C PRO A 154 -0.35 -26.72 -23.33
N ILE A 155 -1.18 -25.99 -24.08
CA ILE A 155 -0.80 -25.13 -25.20
C ILE A 155 -1.12 -23.68 -24.81
N ASN A 156 -0.10 -22.89 -24.50
CA ASN A 156 -0.23 -21.51 -24.03
C ASN A 156 -0.41 -20.49 -25.19
N ILE A 157 -1.56 -20.54 -25.87
CA ILE A 157 -1.94 -19.60 -26.93
C ILE A 157 -3.09 -18.71 -26.43
N PRO A 158 -3.14 -17.40 -26.76
CA PRO A 158 -4.25 -16.52 -26.41
C PRO A 158 -5.62 -17.13 -26.75
N ASN A 159 -6.61 -16.91 -25.88
CA ASN A 159 -7.98 -17.46 -25.95
C ASN A 159 -8.15 -18.98 -25.71
N THR A 160 -7.07 -19.74 -25.52
CA THR A 160 -7.19 -21.15 -25.09
C THR A 160 -7.61 -21.26 -23.62
N ASN A 161 -8.23 -22.40 -23.26
CA ASN A 161 -8.55 -22.71 -21.86
C ASN A 161 -7.29 -22.78 -20.99
N TYR A 162 -6.18 -23.30 -21.52
CA TYR A 162 -4.91 -23.36 -20.81
C TYR A 162 -4.35 -21.96 -20.51
N HIS A 163 -4.39 -21.04 -21.48
CA HIS A 163 -3.98 -19.64 -21.28
C HIS A 163 -4.87 -18.91 -20.26
N ARG A 164 -6.19 -19.09 -20.35
CA ARG A 164 -7.15 -18.54 -19.37
C ARG A 164 -6.95 -19.13 -17.98
N GLY A 165 -6.64 -20.41 -17.87
CA GLY A 165 -6.31 -21.07 -16.60
C GLY A 165 -5.01 -20.56 -15.98
N LEU A 166 -3.99 -20.28 -16.80
CA LEU A 166 -2.76 -19.63 -16.31
C LEU A 166 -3.01 -18.19 -15.83
N GLN A 167 -3.85 -17.42 -16.52
CA GLN A 167 -4.28 -16.10 -16.04
C GLN A 167 -5.09 -16.20 -14.74
N ALA A 168 -6.04 -17.13 -14.69
CA ALA A 168 -6.87 -17.36 -13.52
C ALA A 168 -6.06 -17.86 -12.33
N ARG A 169 -5.05 -18.70 -12.55
CA ARG A 169 -4.06 -19.09 -11.52
C ARG A 169 -3.41 -17.84 -10.91
N LYS A 170 -2.95 -16.90 -11.75
CA LYS A 170 -2.34 -15.65 -11.27
C LYS A 170 -3.35 -14.82 -10.47
N ASN A 171 -4.60 -14.74 -10.92
CA ASN A 171 -5.66 -14.01 -10.22
C ASN A 171 -6.05 -14.66 -8.89
N VAL A 172 -6.24 -15.98 -8.87
CA VAL A 172 -6.51 -16.76 -7.65
C VAL A 172 -5.36 -16.63 -6.66
N VAL A 173 -4.12 -16.82 -7.09
CA VAL A 173 -2.94 -16.64 -6.22
C VAL A 173 -2.87 -15.21 -5.70
N ARG A 174 -3.14 -14.20 -6.53
CA ARG A 174 -3.20 -12.79 -6.11
C ARG A 174 -4.32 -12.51 -5.11
N MET A 175 -5.46 -13.17 -5.24
CA MET A 175 -6.60 -13.03 -4.31
C MET A 175 -6.33 -13.72 -2.97
N LEU A 176 -5.63 -14.85 -2.99
CA LEU A 176 -5.32 -15.65 -1.80
C LEU A 176 -4.10 -15.14 -1.03
N VAL A 177 -3.13 -14.52 -1.71
CA VAL A 177 -1.90 -14.05 -1.10
C VAL A 177 -2.04 -12.60 -0.66
N SER A 178 -2.23 -12.40 0.65
CA SER A 178 -2.04 -11.08 1.26
C SER A 178 -0.63 -10.56 0.97
N THR A 179 -0.51 -9.34 0.43
CA THR A 179 0.78 -8.67 0.22
C THR A 179 1.59 -8.63 1.52
N THR A 180 0.93 -8.48 2.68
CA THR A 180 1.59 -8.52 3.98
C THR A 180 2.16 -9.91 4.28
N SER A 181 1.42 -10.99 4.05
CA SER A 181 1.91 -12.35 4.26
C SER A 181 3.09 -12.68 3.36
N MET A 182 3.01 -12.30 2.07
CA MET A 182 4.11 -12.46 1.12
C MET A 182 5.37 -11.72 1.61
N MET A 183 5.23 -10.47 2.02
CA MET A 183 6.36 -9.67 2.51
C MET A 183 6.89 -10.19 3.86
N ALA A 184 6.04 -10.72 4.73
CA ALA A 184 6.47 -11.36 5.97
C ALA A 184 7.35 -12.58 5.67
N VAL A 185 6.93 -13.45 4.75
CA VAL A 185 7.73 -14.62 4.31
C VAL A 185 9.07 -14.18 3.72
N LYS A 186 9.07 -13.13 2.88
CA LYS A 186 10.31 -12.56 2.32
C LYS A 186 11.24 -12.03 3.41
N TYR A 187 10.74 -11.20 4.32
CA TYR A 187 11.58 -10.63 5.38
C TYR A 187 12.07 -11.69 6.37
N LEU A 188 11.26 -12.69 6.70
CA LEU A 188 11.69 -13.81 7.54
C LEU A 188 12.80 -14.63 6.89
N HIS A 189 12.71 -14.89 5.58
CA HIS A 189 13.78 -15.54 4.82
C HIS A 189 15.10 -14.76 4.89
N ASP A 190 15.02 -13.44 4.67
CA ASP A 190 16.21 -12.58 4.64
C ASP A 190 16.82 -12.31 6.03
N HIS A 191 16.10 -12.64 7.10
CA HIS A 191 16.51 -12.37 8.49
C HIS A 191 16.39 -13.63 9.36
N PRO A 192 17.35 -14.57 9.27
CA PRO A 192 17.30 -15.86 9.95
C PRO A 192 17.09 -15.76 11.47
N ARG A 193 17.69 -14.76 12.11
CA ARG A 193 17.54 -14.51 13.56
C ARG A 193 16.09 -14.17 13.94
N VAL A 194 15.37 -13.44 13.09
CA VAL A 194 13.94 -13.16 13.31
C VAL A 194 13.13 -14.43 13.13
N LEU A 195 13.42 -15.21 12.08
CA LEU A 195 12.74 -16.47 11.83
C LEU A 195 12.93 -17.46 12.97
N GLU A 196 14.13 -17.54 13.55
CA GLU A 196 14.42 -18.40 14.70
C GLU A 196 13.58 -18.00 15.93
N GLU A 197 13.53 -16.71 16.26
CA GLU A 197 12.72 -16.23 17.39
C GLU A 197 11.21 -16.45 17.15
N LEU A 198 10.74 -16.24 15.92
CA LEU A 198 9.34 -16.51 15.55
C LEU A 198 9.01 -18.01 15.65
N ARG A 199 9.93 -18.88 15.21
CA ARG A 199 9.79 -20.34 15.36
C ARG A 199 9.76 -20.74 16.82
N LYS A 200 10.62 -20.16 17.66
CA LYS A 200 10.62 -20.42 19.11
C LYS A 200 9.26 -20.09 19.74
N GLU A 201 8.67 -18.96 19.40
CA GLU A 201 7.32 -18.58 19.85
C GLU A 201 6.27 -19.64 19.45
N HIS A 202 6.24 -20.03 18.17
CA HIS A 202 5.20 -20.94 17.66
C HIS A 202 5.42 -22.42 18.00
N LEU A 203 6.67 -22.90 18.07
CA LEU A 203 6.99 -24.24 18.53
C LEU A 203 6.62 -24.40 20.01
N GLY A 204 6.90 -23.38 20.84
CA GLY A 204 6.46 -23.38 22.24
C GLY A 204 4.93 -23.42 22.39
N ILE A 205 4.17 -22.78 21.49
CA ILE A 205 2.70 -22.96 21.42
C ILE A 205 2.35 -24.40 21.04
N ARG A 206 3.05 -24.97 20.06
CA ARG A 206 2.73 -26.31 19.57
C ARG A 206 3.01 -27.40 20.59
N GLU A 207 4.09 -27.30 21.35
CA GLU A 207 4.48 -28.24 22.42
C GLU A 207 3.41 -28.42 23.50
N ARG A 208 2.56 -27.41 23.72
CA ARG A 208 1.49 -27.46 24.74
C ARG A 208 0.19 -28.09 24.25
N LYS A 209 0.17 -28.61 23.02
CA LYS A 209 -1.04 -29.06 22.33
C LYS A 209 -0.85 -30.43 21.67
N MET A 210 -1.94 -31.18 21.53
CA MET A 210 -1.91 -32.42 20.76
C MET A 210 -1.77 -32.11 19.26
N ALA A 211 -1.35 -33.11 18.47
CA ALA A 211 -0.99 -32.93 17.06
C ALA A 211 -2.13 -32.29 16.23
N GLU A 212 -3.38 -32.66 16.51
CA GLU A 212 -4.56 -32.19 15.78
C GLU A 212 -5.25 -30.98 16.43
N ASP A 213 -4.80 -30.54 17.60
CA ASP A 213 -5.46 -29.44 18.31
C ASP A 213 -5.30 -28.14 17.52
N PRO A 214 -6.42 -27.44 17.22
CA PRO A 214 -6.37 -26.15 16.58
C PRO A 214 -5.80 -25.08 17.52
N LEU A 215 -5.39 -23.96 16.94
CA LEU A 215 -5.16 -22.73 17.68
C LEU A 215 -6.47 -22.26 18.33
N ASP A 216 -6.37 -21.81 19.57
CA ASP A 216 -7.43 -21.12 20.28
C ASP A 216 -7.07 -19.63 20.50
N TRP A 217 -8.00 -18.90 21.12
CA TRP A 217 -7.85 -17.46 21.34
C TRP A 217 -6.71 -17.10 22.31
N ASN A 218 -6.39 -17.97 23.27
CA ASN A 218 -5.29 -17.73 24.19
C ASN A 218 -3.93 -17.91 23.50
N ASP A 219 -3.82 -18.86 22.57
CA ASP A 219 -2.63 -18.99 21.75
C ASP A 219 -2.40 -17.74 20.92
N TYR A 220 -3.44 -17.26 20.20
CA TYR A 220 -3.34 -16.03 19.40
C TYR A 220 -2.87 -14.83 20.24
N LYS A 221 -3.47 -14.62 21.42
CA LYS A 221 -3.06 -13.55 22.34
C LYS A 221 -1.61 -13.67 22.84
N SER A 222 -1.06 -14.88 22.83
CA SER A 222 0.32 -15.14 23.26
C SER A 222 1.37 -14.80 22.18
N MET A 223 0.96 -14.62 20.91
CA MET A 223 1.83 -14.39 19.76
C MET A 223 2.38 -12.94 19.68
N LYS A 224 3.10 -12.52 20.73
CA LYS A 224 3.61 -11.14 20.88
C LYS A 224 4.66 -10.81 19.83
N PHE A 225 5.61 -11.71 19.59
CA PHE A 225 6.66 -11.52 18.60
C PHE A 225 6.11 -11.61 17.17
N THR A 226 5.11 -12.47 16.92
CA THR A 226 4.39 -12.48 15.64
C THR A 226 3.73 -11.14 15.33
N ARG A 227 3.05 -10.52 16.30
CA ARG A 227 2.46 -9.17 16.12
C ARG A 227 3.54 -8.13 15.78
N ALA A 228 4.69 -8.21 16.45
CA ALA A 228 5.84 -7.37 16.16
C ALA A 228 6.39 -7.57 14.74
N VAL A 229 6.48 -8.81 14.27
CA VAL A 229 6.86 -9.16 12.88
C VAL A 229 5.86 -8.59 11.88
N ILE A 230 4.56 -8.68 12.15
CA ILE A 230 3.51 -8.15 11.27
C ILE A 230 3.64 -6.63 11.16
N PHE A 231 3.84 -5.91 12.27
CA PHE A 231 3.99 -4.46 12.26
C PHE A 231 5.25 -3.99 11.59
N GLU A 232 6.37 -4.66 11.81
CA GLU A 232 7.60 -4.33 11.10
C GLU A 232 7.49 -4.63 9.59
N THR A 233 6.79 -5.71 9.24
CA THR A 233 6.48 -6.04 7.84
C THR A 233 5.62 -4.94 7.22
N SER A 234 4.54 -4.55 7.87
CA SER A 234 3.64 -3.49 7.36
C SER A 234 4.34 -2.13 7.29
N ARG A 235 5.22 -1.80 8.24
CA ARG A 235 6.03 -0.57 8.24
C ARG A 235 6.95 -0.54 7.02
N LEU A 236 7.82 -1.55 6.87
CA LEU A 236 8.83 -1.59 5.81
C LEU A 236 8.27 -1.91 4.42
N ALA A 237 7.24 -2.75 4.32
CA ALA A 237 6.56 -2.93 3.05
C ALA A 237 5.78 -1.67 2.66
N THR A 238 5.24 -0.92 3.61
CA THR A 238 4.42 0.27 3.34
C THR A 238 3.39 0.03 2.23
N ILE A 239 2.51 -0.95 2.42
CA ILE A 239 1.56 -1.41 1.39
C ILE A 239 0.67 -0.28 0.88
N VAL A 240 0.30 0.64 1.78
CA VAL A 240 -0.42 1.87 1.47
C VAL A 240 0.50 3.06 1.75
N ASN A 241 0.87 3.80 0.70
CA ASN A 241 1.80 4.93 0.80
C ASN A 241 1.19 6.21 1.42
N GLY A 242 -0.13 6.29 1.46
CA GLY A 242 -0.87 7.44 1.97
C GLY A 242 -2.34 7.40 1.56
N VAL A 243 -3.10 8.40 1.98
CA VAL A 243 -4.54 8.51 1.70
C VAL A 243 -4.91 9.86 1.11
N LEU A 244 -5.95 9.89 0.27
CA LEU A 244 -6.43 11.12 -0.34
C LEU A 244 -7.58 11.72 0.48
N ARG A 245 -7.49 13.03 0.66
CA ARG A 245 -8.52 13.89 1.24
C ARG A 245 -8.86 15.02 0.28
N LYS A 246 -9.99 15.68 0.53
CA LYS A 246 -10.47 16.83 -0.23
C LYS A 246 -11.02 17.85 0.74
N THR A 247 -10.66 19.10 0.55
CA THR A 247 -11.24 20.22 1.30
C THR A 247 -12.66 20.52 0.81
N THR A 248 -13.58 20.82 1.72
CA THR A 248 -14.95 21.22 1.40
C THR A 248 -15.19 22.71 1.57
N LYS A 249 -14.16 23.44 1.99
CA LYS A 249 -14.10 24.90 2.11
C LYS A 249 -12.64 25.32 2.10
N GLU A 250 -12.38 26.60 1.85
CA GLU A 250 -11.06 27.15 2.07
C GLU A 250 -10.66 27.01 3.55
N MET A 251 -9.42 26.62 3.80
CA MET A 251 -8.93 26.39 5.16
C MET A 251 -7.44 26.67 5.29
N GLU A 252 -7.06 27.23 6.43
CA GLU A 252 -5.66 27.39 6.80
C GLU A 252 -5.15 26.10 7.47
N LEU A 253 -4.07 25.55 6.93
CA LEU A 253 -3.43 24.33 7.40
C LEU A 253 -1.91 24.53 7.38
N ASN A 254 -1.29 24.48 8.56
CA ASN A 254 0.15 24.67 8.73
C ASN A 254 0.68 25.99 8.12
N GLY A 255 -0.05 27.09 8.32
CA GLY A 255 0.27 28.41 7.76
C GLY A 255 0.00 28.55 6.25
N PHE A 256 -0.54 27.53 5.59
CA PHE A 256 -0.93 27.57 4.18
C PHE A 256 -2.44 27.65 4.01
N VAL A 257 -2.89 28.42 3.03
CA VAL A 257 -4.30 28.54 2.66
C VAL A 257 -4.61 27.52 1.57
N ILE A 258 -5.34 26.47 1.91
CA ILE A 258 -5.76 25.42 0.99
C ILE A 258 -7.17 25.74 0.48
N PRO A 259 -7.36 25.96 -0.83
CA PRO A 259 -8.66 26.32 -1.38
C PRO A 259 -9.68 25.19 -1.25
N GLU A 260 -10.96 25.55 -1.33
CA GLU A 260 -12.04 24.58 -1.46
C GLU A 260 -11.85 23.66 -2.68
N GLY A 261 -12.19 22.38 -2.50
CA GLY A 261 -12.20 21.38 -3.55
C GLY A 261 -10.84 20.80 -3.92
N TRP A 262 -9.74 21.35 -3.37
CA TRP A 262 -8.40 20.83 -3.59
C TRP A 262 -8.21 19.51 -2.88
N ARG A 263 -7.44 18.61 -3.50
CA ARG A 263 -7.05 17.35 -2.87
C ARG A 263 -5.89 17.60 -1.90
N ILE A 264 -5.85 16.80 -0.85
CA ILE A 264 -4.70 16.66 0.02
C ILE A 264 -4.28 15.20 -0.01
N TYR A 265 -3.07 14.92 -0.47
CA TYR A 265 -2.46 13.60 -0.35
C TYR A 265 -1.66 13.53 0.95
N VAL A 266 -2.26 12.89 1.94
CA VAL A 266 -1.64 12.59 3.24
C VAL A 266 -0.66 11.45 3.02
N TYR A 267 0.61 11.78 2.76
CA TYR A 267 1.66 10.82 2.43
C TYR A 267 2.33 10.32 3.71
N THR A 268 1.88 9.17 4.19
CA THR A 268 2.33 8.58 5.46
C THR A 268 3.58 7.73 5.31
N ARG A 269 3.99 7.40 4.07
CA ARG A 269 5.16 6.54 3.81
C ARG A 269 6.44 7.04 4.46
N GLU A 270 6.74 8.34 4.38
CA GLU A 270 8.00 8.87 4.93
C GLU A 270 8.11 8.65 6.44
N ILE A 271 6.99 8.74 7.16
CA ILE A 271 6.93 8.55 8.61
C ILE A 271 7.41 7.14 8.97
N ASN A 272 7.08 6.13 8.15
CA ASN A 272 7.53 4.77 8.36
C ASN A 272 9.07 4.63 8.28
N TYR A 273 9.78 5.58 7.68
CA TYR A 273 11.25 5.55 7.56
C TYR A 273 11.93 6.72 8.27
N ASP A 274 11.22 7.43 9.15
CA ASP A 274 11.77 8.57 9.87
C ASP A 274 12.74 8.07 10.98
N PRO A 275 14.03 8.42 10.94
CA PRO A 275 15.00 7.99 11.94
C PRO A 275 14.72 8.55 13.34
N CYS A 276 13.96 9.65 13.46
CA CYS A 276 13.55 10.20 14.75
C CYS A 276 12.49 9.31 15.45
N LEU A 277 11.68 8.58 14.67
CA LEU A 277 10.66 7.67 15.19
C LEU A 277 11.15 6.22 15.22
N TYR A 278 11.97 5.83 14.25
CA TYR A 278 12.46 4.48 14.06
C TYR A 278 13.98 4.49 13.90
N PRO A 279 14.76 4.26 14.98
CA PRO A 279 16.21 4.08 14.88
C PRO A 279 16.53 2.97 13.88
N ASP A 280 17.52 3.20 13.01
CA ASP A 280 17.85 2.37 11.85
C ASP A 280 16.62 2.02 11.00
N PRO A 281 15.98 3.03 10.38
CA PRO A 281 14.63 2.89 9.84
C PRO A 281 14.51 1.93 8.65
N TYR A 282 15.62 1.62 7.98
CA TYR A 282 15.62 0.68 6.83
C TYR A 282 15.90 -0.77 7.25
N THR A 283 16.27 -1.02 8.50
CA THR A 283 16.52 -2.36 9.02
C THR A 283 15.20 -3.00 9.45
N PHE A 284 14.96 -4.25 9.01
CA PHE A 284 13.83 -5.04 9.48
C PHE A 284 14.13 -5.55 10.90
N ASN A 285 13.59 -4.84 11.89
CA ASN A 285 13.81 -5.09 13.30
C ASN A 285 12.47 -5.18 14.04
N PRO A 286 11.87 -6.38 14.18
CA PRO A 286 10.63 -6.57 14.92
C PRO A 286 10.74 -6.25 16.42
N TRP A 287 11.91 -6.39 17.04
CA TRP A 287 12.09 -6.16 18.48
C TRP A 287 11.69 -4.74 18.92
N ARG A 288 11.71 -3.75 18.01
CA ARG A 288 11.24 -2.38 18.30
C ARG A 288 9.77 -2.32 18.73
N TRP A 289 8.96 -3.30 18.30
CA TRP A 289 7.52 -3.36 18.58
C TRP A 289 7.17 -4.14 19.84
N LEU A 290 8.17 -4.71 20.55
CA LEU A 290 7.92 -5.41 21.81
C LEU A 290 7.57 -4.43 22.94
N ASP A 291 8.05 -3.19 22.84
CA ASP A 291 7.50 -2.08 23.61
C ASP A 291 6.24 -1.55 22.91
N ARG A 292 5.10 -1.60 23.60
CA ARG A 292 3.81 -1.13 23.07
C ARG A 292 3.75 0.37 22.87
N SER A 293 4.72 1.14 23.37
CA SER A 293 4.79 2.59 23.21
C SER A 293 4.68 3.03 21.74
N LEU A 294 5.28 2.28 20.80
CA LEU A 294 5.22 2.56 19.37
C LEU A 294 3.85 2.30 18.71
N GLU A 295 3.02 1.44 19.28
CA GLU A 295 1.63 1.26 18.80
C GLU A 295 0.75 2.44 19.23
N THR A 296 1.06 3.03 20.39
CA THR A 296 0.29 4.11 21.02
C THR A 296 0.78 5.52 20.66
N GLN A 297 1.89 5.62 19.93
CA GLN A 297 2.45 6.92 19.55
C GLN A 297 1.53 7.70 18.59
N ASN A 298 1.66 9.02 18.61
CA ASN A 298 0.78 9.92 17.89
C ASN A 298 0.90 9.87 16.36
N TYR A 299 1.98 9.27 15.83
CA TYR A 299 2.29 9.20 14.39
C TYR A 299 2.25 7.77 13.81
N PHE A 300 1.62 6.84 14.53
CA PHE A 300 1.44 5.47 14.04
C PHE A 300 0.31 5.41 13.00
N PHE A 301 0.66 5.48 11.71
CA PHE A 301 -0.30 5.53 10.59
C PHE A 301 -0.25 4.33 9.63
N ILE A 302 0.36 3.21 10.04
CA ILE A 302 0.45 1.98 9.22
C ILE A 302 -0.94 1.50 8.75
N PHE A 303 -1.96 1.76 9.57
CA PHE A 303 -3.36 1.40 9.30
C PHE A 303 -4.26 2.63 9.12
N GLY A 304 -3.70 3.79 8.76
CA GLY A 304 -4.40 5.07 8.75
C GLY A 304 -4.61 5.63 10.15
N GLY A 305 -5.60 6.52 10.32
CA GLY A 305 -5.89 7.17 11.60
C GLY A 305 -7.25 7.86 11.61
N GLY A 306 -7.69 8.29 12.79
CA GLY A 306 -8.99 8.93 13.00
C GLY A 306 -10.17 7.99 12.77
N THR A 307 -11.32 8.54 12.39
CA THR A 307 -12.57 7.79 12.16
C THR A 307 -12.53 6.84 10.96
N ARG A 308 -11.45 6.89 10.16
CA ARG A 308 -11.20 6.01 9.01
C ARG A 308 -9.95 5.16 9.15
N GLN A 309 -9.51 4.91 10.38
CA GLN A 309 -8.55 3.85 10.64
C GLN A 309 -9.07 2.52 10.06
N CYS A 310 -8.16 1.70 9.52
CA CYS A 310 -8.50 0.45 8.87
C CYS A 310 -9.36 -0.45 9.77
N PRO A 311 -10.64 -0.71 9.41
CA PRO A 311 -11.51 -1.56 10.22
C PRO A 311 -11.09 -3.04 10.18
N GLY A 312 -10.33 -3.45 9.16
CA GLY A 312 -9.78 -4.80 9.02
C GLY A 312 -8.44 -5.02 9.74
N LYS A 313 -7.93 -4.06 10.52
CA LYS A 313 -6.61 -4.15 11.17
C LYS A 313 -6.47 -5.43 12.00
N GLU A 314 -7.34 -5.63 12.98
CA GLU A 314 -7.18 -6.75 13.92
C GLU A 314 -7.52 -8.11 13.28
N LEU A 315 -8.47 -8.14 12.33
CA LEU A 315 -8.74 -9.34 11.53
C LEU A 315 -7.51 -9.74 10.71
N GLY A 316 -6.91 -8.80 9.97
CA GLY A 316 -5.73 -9.07 9.16
C GLY A 316 -4.54 -9.53 10.01
N ILE A 317 -4.36 -8.99 11.21
CA ILE A 317 -3.33 -9.47 12.15
C ILE A 317 -3.60 -10.92 12.55
N ALA A 318 -4.86 -11.28 12.87
CA ALA A 318 -5.22 -12.65 13.22
C ALA A 318 -5.02 -13.64 12.06
N GLU A 319 -5.43 -13.28 10.84
CA GLU A 319 -5.23 -14.09 9.63
C GLU A 319 -3.74 -14.34 9.36
N ILE A 320 -2.92 -13.28 9.39
CA ILE A 320 -1.48 -13.40 9.13
C ILE A 320 -0.80 -14.19 10.25
N SER A 321 -1.18 -13.97 11.52
CA SER A 321 -0.61 -14.71 12.65
C SER A 321 -0.90 -16.20 12.55
N THR A 322 -2.13 -16.56 12.19
CA THR A 322 -2.56 -17.95 11.99
C THR A 322 -1.79 -18.59 10.83
N PHE A 323 -1.68 -17.88 9.69
CA PHE A 323 -0.90 -18.33 8.55
C PHE A 323 0.57 -18.58 8.95
N LEU A 324 1.21 -17.60 9.60
CA LEU A 324 2.62 -17.70 10.01
C LEU A 324 2.84 -18.86 10.97
N HIS A 325 1.95 -19.06 11.95
CA HIS A 325 2.05 -20.18 12.88
C HIS A 325 2.18 -21.52 12.15
N TYR A 326 1.23 -21.85 11.27
CA TYR A 326 1.25 -23.12 10.54
C TYR A 326 2.39 -23.18 9.54
N PHE A 327 2.74 -22.06 8.91
CA PHE A 327 3.79 -22.03 7.91
C PHE A 327 5.17 -22.31 8.53
N VAL A 328 5.54 -21.61 9.60
CA VAL A 328 6.90 -21.70 10.16
C VAL A 328 7.14 -22.92 11.05
N THR A 329 6.07 -23.56 11.52
CA THR A 329 6.14 -24.82 12.30
C THR A 329 6.17 -26.06 11.43
N LYS A 330 5.69 -25.98 10.19
CA LYS A 330 5.63 -27.14 9.28
C LYS A 330 6.69 -27.10 8.19
N TYR A 331 7.16 -25.91 7.81
CA TYR A 331 7.96 -25.78 6.59
C TYR A 331 9.28 -25.03 6.78
N ARG A 332 10.24 -25.40 5.93
CA ARG A 332 11.38 -24.59 5.52
C ARG A 332 11.14 -24.12 4.09
N TRP A 333 11.76 -23.00 3.72
CA TRP A 333 11.65 -22.51 2.36
C TRP A 333 12.90 -21.77 1.91
N GLU A 334 13.10 -21.73 0.61
CA GLU A 334 14.14 -20.98 -0.07
C GLU A 334 13.50 -20.12 -1.16
N GLU A 335 14.01 -18.90 -1.36
CA GLU A 335 13.61 -18.05 -2.48
C GLU A 335 14.17 -18.61 -3.80
N VAL A 336 13.32 -18.67 -4.83
CA VAL A 336 13.69 -19.15 -6.17
C VAL A 336 13.57 -18.00 -7.16
N GLY A 337 14.59 -17.82 -8.00
CA GLY A 337 14.54 -16.87 -9.13
C GLY A 337 14.85 -15.41 -8.79
N GLY A 338 14.85 -15.02 -7.50
CA GLY A 338 15.28 -13.67 -7.06
C GLY A 338 14.45 -12.53 -7.69
N ASP A 339 13.14 -12.74 -7.80
CA ASP A 339 12.24 -11.81 -8.49
C ASP A 339 12.29 -10.40 -7.87
N LYS A 340 12.36 -9.38 -8.74
CA LYS A 340 12.44 -7.98 -8.30
C LYS A 340 11.08 -7.49 -7.80
N LEU A 341 11.01 -7.15 -6.52
CA LEU A 341 9.84 -6.49 -5.93
C LEU A 341 9.69 -5.06 -6.46
N MET A 342 8.50 -4.72 -6.96
CA MET A 342 8.10 -3.33 -7.17
C MET A 342 7.63 -2.74 -5.85
N LYS A 343 8.00 -1.49 -5.58
CA LYS A 343 7.69 -0.78 -4.32
C LYS A 343 6.68 0.36 -4.50
N PHE A 344 6.18 0.56 -5.72
CA PHE A 344 5.28 1.67 -6.05
C PHE A 344 4.41 1.37 -7.29
N PRO A 345 3.13 1.82 -7.33
CA PRO A 345 2.39 2.57 -6.29
C PRO A 345 2.01 1.74 -5.06
N ARG A 346 2.28 0.45 -5.08
CA ARG A 346 2.17 -0.50 -3.96
C ARG A 346 3.37 -1.44 -3.99
N VAL A 347 3.63 -2.13 -2.89
CA VAL A 347 4.55 -3.27 -2.94
C VAL A 347 3.87 -4.43 -3.66
N GLU A 348 4.52 -4.92 -4.71
CA GLU A 348 4.04 -6.04 -5.52
C GLU A 348 5.24 -6.87 -5.99
N ALA A 349 5.06 -8.19 -6.07
CA ALA A 349 5.93 -9.06 -6.83
C ALA A 349 5.27 -9.32 -8.19
N PRO A 350 5.68 -8.63 -9.28
CA PRO A 350 4.95 -8.71 -10.56
C PRO A 350 4.86 -10.12 -11.13
N ASN A 351 5.89 -10.93 -10.86
CA ASN A 351 5.96 -12.34 -11.25
C ASN A 351 5.54 -13.28 -10.11
N GLY A 352 5.20 -12.76 -8.93
CA GLY A 352 5.07 -13.52 -7.69
C GLY A 352 6.39 -13.64 -6.92
N LEU A 353 6.29 -13.93 -5.63
CA LEU A 353 7.43 -14.38 -4.83
C LEU A 353 7.50 -15.90 -4.93
N HIS A 354 8.41 -16.42 -5.74
CA HIS A 354 8.56 -17.86 -5.90
C HIS A 354 9.41 -18.43 -4.77
N ILE A 355 8.86 -19.44 -4.08
CA ILE A 355 9.56 -20.15 -3.02
C ILE A 355 9.50 -21.65 -3.26
N ARG A 356 10.58 -22.35 -2.94
CA ARG A 356 10.59 -23.81 -2.81
C ARG A 356 10.36 -24.15 -1.35
N VAL A 357 9.41 -25.04 -1.09
CA VAL A 357 9.00 -25.41 0.27
C VAL A 357 9.38 -26.87 0.52
N SER A 358 9.90 -27.17 1.70
CA SER A 358 10.15 -28.52 2.20
C SER A 358 9.65 -28.65 3.64
N ASP A 359 9.36 -29.88 4.07
CA ASP A 359 8.93 -30.14 5.44
C ASP A 359 10.06 -29.82 6.43
N LEU A 360 9.69 -29.23 7.58
CA LEU A 360 10.65 -28.86 8.63
C LEU A 360 11.33 -30.08 9.26
N CYS A 361 10.63 -31.21 9.25
CA CYS A 361 10.99 -32.48 9.89
C CYS A 361 11.52 -33.55 8.91
N ALA A 362 11.61 -33.26 7.61
CA ALA A 362 12.12 -34.17 6.59
C ALA A 362 13.64 -34.06 6.40
#